data_AF-A0A069S2S8-F1
#
_entry.id   AF-A0A069S2S8-F1
#
_cell.length_a   1.000
_cell.length_b   1.000
_cell.length_c   1.000
_cell.angle_alpha   90.00
_cell.angle_beta   90.00
_cell.angle_gamma   90.00
#
_symmetry.space_group_name_H-M   'P 1'
#
loop_
_entity.id
_entity.type
_entity.pdbx_description
1 polymer ?
#
loop_
_entity_poly.entity_id
_entity_poly.type
_entity_poly.pdbx_seq_one_letter_code
_entity_poly.pdbx_strand_id
1 'polypeptide(L)' 'MDLNKNRSYLVTVTTELGETETLSVSARNEEKAEELAIDLVGRRMVGLRGVFCRSVTVKEDSLGKGR' A
#
# COMPACT_ATOMS: atom_id res chain seq x y z
N MET A 1 -26.04 3.97 -1.26
CA MET A 1 -24.86 4.44 -0.51
C MET A 1 -23.87 3.29 -0.45
N ASP A 2 -22.95 3.21 -1.40
CA ASP A 2 -21.90 2.17 -1.45
C ASP A 2 -20.74 2.53 -0.50
N LEU A 3 -21.00 2.63 0.80
CA LEU A 3 -19.98 2.99 1.79
C LEU A 3 -19.00 1.84 2.13
N ASN A 4 -19.13 0.69 1.47
CA ASN A 4 -18.48 -0.56 1.91
C ASN A 4 -17.71 -1.29 0.78
N LYS A 5 -17.47 -0.62 -0.36
CA LYS A 5 -16.65 -1.21 -1.43
C LYS A 5 -15.18 -0.93 -1.16
N ASN A 6 -14.42 -2.00 -0.94
CA ASN A 6 -12.96 -1.91 -0.98
C ASN A 6 -12.54 -1.44 -2.38
N ARG A 7 -11.55 -0.55 -2.42
CA ARG A 7 -10.88 -0.08 -3.62
C ARG A 7 -9.48 -0.65 -3.68
N SER A 8 -8.95 -0.78 -4.89
CA SER A 8 -7.57 -1.17 -5.10
C SER A 8 -6.68 0.06 -4.94
N TYR A 9 -5.56 -0.10 -4.23
CA TYR A 9 -4.56 0.92 -4.03
C TYR A 9 -3.19 0.34 -4.35
N LEU A 10 -2.36 1.12 -5.05
CA LEU A 10 -0.94 0.88 -5.19
C LEU A 10 -0.22 1.69 -4.12
N VAL A 11 0.46 0.99 -3.22
CA VAL A 11 1.22 1.59 -2.12
C VAL A 11 2.68 1.34 -2.35
N THR A 12 3.44 2.40 -2.60
CA THR A 12 4.90 2.34 -2.72
C THR A 12 5.50 2.65 -1.36
N VAL A 13 6.25 1.71 -0.80
CA VAL A 13 6.93 1.85 0.49
C VAL A 13 8.43 1.92 0.25
N THR A 14 9.09 2.86 0.92
CA THR A 14 10.55 2.89 1.03
C THR A 14 10.96 2.65 2.48
N THR A 15 11.88 1.72 2.72
CA THR A 15 12.33 1.36 4.07
C THR A 15 13.45 2.26 4.59
N GLU A 16 13.83 2.06 5.86
CA GLU A 16 15.00 2.70 6.49
C GLU A 16 16.31 2.38 5.77
N LEU A 17 16.37 1.24 5.07
CA LEU A 17 17.53 0.79 4.28
C LEU A 17 17.55 1.38 2.86
N GLY A 18 16.53 2.16 2.49
CA GLY A 18 16.39 2.75 1.15
C GLY A 18 15.85 1.77 0.09
N GLU A 19 15.43 0.58 0.49
CA GLU A 19 14.76 -0.37 -0.41
C GLU A 19 13.35 0.12 -0.70
N THR A 20 12.87 -0.08 -1.92
CA THR A 20 11.54 0.37 -2.33
C THR A 20 10.77 -0.78 -2.98
N GLU A 21 9.52 -0.97 -2.58
CA GLU A 21 8.61 -1.97 -3.15
C GLU A 21 7.22 -1.35 -3.34
N THR A 22 6.50 -1.79 -4.38
CA THR A 22 5.11 -1.37 -4.65
C THR A 22 4.18 -2.54 -4.39
N LEU A 23 3.21 -2.33 -3.50
CA LEU A 23 2.23 -3.31 -3.08
C LEU A 23 0.86 -2.93 -3.66
N SER A 24 0.16 -3.90 -4.23
CA SER A 24 -1.26 -3.75 -4.56
C SER A 24 -2.09 -4.26 -3.39
N VAL A 25 -2.87 -3.38 -2.77
CA VAL A 25 -3.69 -3.68 -1.59
C VAL A 25 -5.13 -3.26 -1.81
N SER A 26 -6.07 -4.01 -1.23
CA SER A 26 -7.49 -3.66 -1.23
C SER A 26 -7.88 -3.07 0.11
N ALA A 27 -8.31 -1.81 0.13
CA ALA A 27 -8.66 -1.09 1.36
C ALA A 27 -9.90 -0.21 1.16
N ARG A 28 -10.47 0.29 2.26
CA ARG A 28 -11.66 1.18 2.19
C ARG A 28 -11.32 2.61 1.74
N ASN A 29 -10.10 3.06 2.04
CA ASN A 29 -9.58 4.38 1.73
C ASN A 29 -8.03 4.33 1.72
N GLU A 30 -7.41 5.45 1.36
CA GLU A 30 -5.94 5.58 1.28
C GLU A 30 -5.27 5.37 2.64
N GLU A 31 -5.83 5.92 3.72
CA GLU A 31 -5.29 5.76 5.08
C GLU A 31 -5.23 4.29 5.51
N LYS A 32 -6.27 3.50 5.22
CA LYS A 32 -6.28 2.06 5.51
C LYS A 32 -5.35 1.27 4.58
N ALA A 33 -5.12 1.73 3.35
CA ALA A 33 -4.12 1.14 2.47
C ALA A 33 -2.71 1.36 3.01
N GLU A 34 -2.42 2.57 3.51
CA GLU A 34 -1.15 2.91 4.14
C GLU A 34 -0.91 2.09 5.41
N GLU A 35 -1.85 2.08 6.36
CA GLU A 35 -1.75 1.28 7.59
C GLU A 35 -1.47 -0.20 7.28
N LEU A 36 -2.19 -0.77 6.30
CA LEU A 36 -2.01 -2.16 5.90
C LEU A 36 -0.62 -2.41 5.29
N ALA A 37 -0.13 -1.50 4.44
CA ALA A 37 1.20 -1.63 3.86
C ALA A 37 2.30 -1.56 4.94
N ILE A 38 2.17 -0.67 5.92
CA ILE A 38 3.12 -0.55 7.04
C ILE A 38 3.09 -1.82 7.90
N ASP A 39 1.92 -2.37 8.21
CA ASP A 39 1.79 -3.61 8.97
C ASP A 39 2.41 -4.81 8.22
N LEU A 40 2.20 -4.92 6.90
CA LEU A 40 2.81 -5.97 6.07
C LEU A 40 4.35 -5.90 6.07
N VAL A 41 4.91 -4.68 6.01
CA VAL A 41 6.36 -4.45 6.08
C VAL A 41 6.89 -4.82 7.47
N GLY A 42 6.26 -4.35 8.53
CA GLY A 42 6.64 -4.67 9.92
C GLY A 42 6.56 -6.17 10.22
N ARG A 43 5.63 -6.89 9.59
CA ARG A 43 5.47 -8.35 9.70
C ARG A 43 6.38 -9.16 8.78
N ARG A 44 7.24 -8.52 7.97
CA ARG A 44 8.10 -9.17 6.97
C ARG A 44 7.33 -10.03 5.96
N MET A 45 6.13 -9.60 5.59
CA MET A 45 5.31 -10.27 4.56
C MET A 45 5.61 -9.78 3.14
N VAL A 46 6.60 -8.93 2.99
CA VAL A 46 7.02 -8.24 1.76
C VAL A 46 8.48 -8.57 1.47
N GLY A 47 8.93 -8.37 0.23
CA GLY A 47 10.28 -8.73 -0.22
C GLY A 47 11.41 -7.85 0.32
N LEU A 48 11.12 -6.95 1.26
CA LEU A 48 12.03 -5.95 1.80
C LEU A 48 12.84 -6.48 2.99
N ARG A 49 14.10 -6.05 3.12
CA ARG A 49 14.94 -6.41 4.27
C ARG A 49 14.67 -5.50 5.47
N GLY A 50 14.42 -4.21 5.20
CA GLY A 50 14.02 -3.23 6.20
C GLY A 50 12.62 -3.50 6.74
N VAL A 51 12.40 -3.17 8.00
CA VAL A 51 11.11 -3.39 8.70
C VAL A 51 10.42 -2.09 9.09
N PHE A 52 11.08 -0.95 8.90
CA PHE A 52 10.55 0.37 9.20
C PHE A 52 10.30 1.16 7.93
N CYS A 53 9.05 1.54 7.70
CA CYS A 53 8.69 2.40 6.58
C CYS A 53 9.24 3.81 6.83
N ARG A 54 10.16 4.26 5.98
CA ARG A 54 10.69 5.63 5.97
C ARG A 54 9.76 6.59 5.24
N SER A 55 9.18 6.14 4.14
CA SER A 55 8.16 6.89 3.39
C SER A 55 7.18 5.94 2.73
N VAL A 56 5.92 6.37 2.66
CA VAL A 56 4.84 5.65 2.01
C VAL A 56 4.14 6.58 1.04
N THR A 57 3.84 6.10 -0.17
CA THR A 57 3.04 6.82 -1.16
C THR A 57 1.89 5.93 -1.58
N VAL A 58 0.67 6.43 -1.42
CA VAL A 58 -0.55 5.72 -1.81
C VAL A 58 -1.11 6.35 -3.09
N LYS A 59 -1.51 5.50 -4.02
CA LYS A 59 -2.28 5.89 -5.20
C LYS A 59 -3.46 4.93 -5.34
N GLU A 60 -4.67 5.46 -5.50
CA GLU A 60 -5.81 4.63 -5.88
C GLU A 60 -5.52 4.00 -7.24
N ASP A 61 -5.52 2.67 -7.29
CA ASP A 61 -5.46 1.92 -8.53
C ASP A 61 -6.85 1.94 -9.13
N SER A 62 -7.19 3.10 -9.67
CA SER A 62 -8.34 3.26 -10.55
C SER A 62 -8.00 2.51 -11.83
N LEU A 63 -8.14 1.18 -11.79
CA LEU A 63 -8.09 0.31 -12.95
C LEU A 63 -8.97 0.98 -13.99
N GLY A 64 -8.30 1.51 -15.03
CA GLY A 64 -8.93 2.44 -15.94
C GLY A 64 -10.25 1.83 -16.42
N LYS A 65 -11.33 2.60 -16.31
CA LYS A 65 -12.39 2.53 -17.31
C LYS A 65 -11.77 2.92 -18.67
N GLY A 66 -10.93 2.06 -19.21
CA GLY A 66 -10.52 2.07 -20.61
C GLY A 66 -11.70 1.50 -21.38
N ARG A 67 -12.45 2.41 -22.00
CA ARG A 67 -13.23 2.09 -23.19
C ARG A 67 -12.29 1.88 -24.37
#